data_AF-A0A518BB87-F1
#
_entry.id   AF-A0A518BB87-F1
#
_cell.length_a   1.000
_cell.length_b   1.000
_cell.length_c   1.000
_cell.angle_alpha   90.00
_cell.angle_beta   90.00
_cell.angle_gamma   90.00
#
_symmetry.space_group_name_H-M   'P 1'
#
loop_
_entity.id
_entity.type
_entity.pdbx_description
1 polymer ?
#
loop_
_entity_poly.entity_id
_entity_poly.type
_entity_poly.pdbx_seq_one_letter_code
_entity_poly.pdbx_strand_id
1 'polypeptide(L)'
;MSLHPVRIKLYTMTTATLMVAGLVATTVIPGTRGAIAAEAKLATEVSTWEGLLPPADLERIVQIYVEDMKRGMRSPGLFARGRKKVAWQARVIAVLGNIGVMTMKGENAQKAAALRAAGIELSEAAEDRNFKAAKKAYDAIGDYPAKIKPVDSTEVMDWNDVIDSETLMKSVSSIDSNAGKANKMSDRDFKKESMQFASLSQLMACLAVISREHEEGEDWKKWCDEMREGSIVMAKAYAKGDLEAAKEAHNTLQKSCNDCHQVYRSE
;
A
#
# COMPACT_ATOMS: atom_id res chain seq x y z
N MET A 1 19.78 -42.28 54.69
CA MET A 1 18.81 -41.81 53.67
C MET A 1 17.41 -42.13 54.20
N SER A 2 16.70 -41.12 54.67
CA SER A 2 15.41 -41.25 55.37
C SER A 2 14.27 -41.12 54.37
N LEU A 3 13.39 -42.12 54.29
CA LEU A 3 12.21 -42.14 53.45
C LEU A 3 11.01 -41.62 54.25
N HIS A 4 10.39 -40.54 53.78
CA HIS A 4 9.12 -40.05 54.31
C HIS A 4 7.93 -40.67 53.57
N PRO A 5 6.86 -41.09 54.27
CA PRO A 5 5.65 -41.61 53.64
C PRO A 5 4.75 -40.46 53.19
N VAL A 6 4.32 -40.50 51.92
CA VAL A 6 3.30 -39.61 51.36
C VAL A 6 1.92 -40.12 51.76
N ARG A 7 1.16 -39.31 52.49
CA ARG A 7 -0.25 -39.58 52.85
C ARG A 7 -1.16 -39.25 51.66
N ILE A 8 -1.84 -40.26 51.13
CA ILE A 8 -2.92 -40.11 50.14
C ILE A 8 -4.21 -39.74 50.89
N LYS A 9 -4.79 -38.58 50.57
CA LYS A 9 -6.14 -38.21 51.01
C LYS A 9 -7.15 -38.66 49.94
N LEU A 10 -8.02 -39.60 50.29
CA LEU A 10 -9.25 -39.88 49.53
C LEU A 10 -10.22 -38.71 49.72
N TYR A 11 -10.66 -38.10 48.62
CA TYR A 11 -11.83 -37.23 48.59
C TYR A 11 -12.98 -38.01 47.95
N THR A 12 -14.07 -38.17 48.69
CA THR A 12 -15.36 -38.64 48.17
C THR A 12 -15.99 -37.53 47.34
N MET A 13 -16.10 -37.74 46.03
CA MET A 13 -16.90 -36.90 45.15
C MET A 13 -18.36 -37.36 45.18
N THR A 14 -19.21 -36.51 45.73
CA THR A 14 -20.67 -36.60 45.64
C THR A 14 -21.10 -36.17 44.24
N THR A 15 -21.69 -37.08 43.47
CA THR A 15 -22.26 -36.80 42.15
C THR A 15 -23.62 -36.10 42.29
N ALA A 16 -23.63 -34.78 42.08
CA ALA A 16 -24.85 -34.02 41.84
C ALA A 16 -25.12 -33.99 40.33
N THR A 17 -26.06 -34.81 39.88
CA THR A 17 -26.56 -34.79 38.49
C THR A 17 -27.49 -33.59 38.33
N LEU A 18 -26.95 -32.46 37.88
CA LEU A 18 -27.75 -31.33 37.39
C LEU A 18 -28.08 -31.59 35.91
N MET A 19 -29.33 -31.94 35.61
CA MET A 19 -29.85 -31.84 34.25
C MET A 19 -30.03 -30.35 33.91
N VAL A 20 -29.05 -29.78 33.22
CA VAL A 20 -29.22 -28.51 32.50
C VAL A 20 -29.67 -28.86 31.09
N ALA A 21 -30.97 -28.72 30.83
CA ALA A 21 -31.50 -28.59 29.47
C ALA A 21 -31.05 -27.24 28.92
N GLY A 22 -29.79 -27.18 28.47
CA GLY A 22 -29.22 -26.04 27.77
C GLY A 22 -29.79 -26.01 26.35
N LEU A 23 -30.72 -25.07 26.13
CA LEU A 23 -31.12 -24.64 24.81
C LEU A 23 -29.85 -24.24 24.04
N VAL A 24 -29.40 -25.11 23.12
CA VAL A 24 -28.36 -24.74 22.16
C VAL A 24 -29.00 -23.77 21.19
N ALA A 25 -28.94 -22.48 21.53
CA ALA A 25 -29.12 -21.42 20.55
C ALA A 25 -27.94 -21.54 19.59
N THR A 26 -28.12 -22.27 18.49
CA THR A 26 -27.29 -22.14 17.31
C THR A 26 -27.46 -20.72 16.80
N THR A 27 -26.64 -19.80 17.30
CA THR A 27 -26.38 -18.54 16.59
C THR A 27 -25.76 -18.93 15.25
N VAL A 28 -26.60 -19.01 14.23
CA VAL A 28 -26.19 -18.96 12.84
C VAL A 28 -25.46 -17.64 12.70
N ILE A 29 -24.12 -17.67 12.75
CA ILE A 29 -23.31 -16.56 12.25
C ILE A 29 -23.62 -16.51 10.76
N PRO A 30 -24.19 -15.41 10.22
CA PRO A 30 -24.32 -15.24 8.79
C PRO A 30 -22.92 -14.97 8.23
N GLY A 31 -22.12 -16.03 8.15
CA GLY A 31 -20.88 -16.09 7.39
C GLY A 31 -21.18 -16.44 5.94
N THR A 32 -22.21 -15.85 5.34
CA THR A 32 -22.34 -15.85 3.89
C THR A 32 -21.29 -14.88 3.37
N ARG A 33 -20.07 -15.39 3.16
CA ARG A 33 -19.24 -14.94 2.03
C ARG A 33 -20.04 -15.26 0.78
N GLY A 34 -21.04 -14.43 0.48
CA GLY A 34 -21.61 -14.37 -0.85
C GLY A 34 -20.43 -14.05 -1.75
N ALA A 35 -20.03 -15.02 -2.57
CA ALA A 35 -19.20 -14.77 -3.72
C ALA A 35 -20.04 -13.90 -4.66
N ILE A 36 -20.08 -12.60 -4.36
CA ILE A 36 -20.26 -11.62 -5.41
C ILE A 36 -19.05 -11.89 -6.28
N ALA A 37 -19.26 -12.45 -7.47
CA ALA A 37 -18.25 -12.45 -8.51
C ALA A 37 -17.93 -10.97 -8.70
N ALA A 38 -16.88 -10.50 -8.05
CA ALA A 38 -16.42 -9.14 -8.19
C ALA A 38 -16.07 -9.04 -9.68
N GLU A 39 -16.79 -8.18 -10.41
CA GLU A 39 -16.38 -7.82 -11.76
C GLU A 39 -14.90 -7.49 -11.71
N ALA A 40 -14.14 -8.08 -12.63
CA ALA A 40 -12.69 -7.91 -12.67
C ALA A 40 -12.40 -6.42 -12.79
N LYS A 41 -11.87 -5.81 -11.73
CA LYS A 41 -11.48 -4.39 -11.73
C LYS A 41 -10.20 -4.27 -12.55
N LEU A 42 -10.35 -4.07 -13.86
CA LEU A 42 -9.20 -3.94 -14.77
C LEU A 42 -8.48 -2.63 -14.51
N ALA A 43 -7.15 -2.63 -14.55
CA ALA A 43 -6.36 -1.43 -14.33
C ALA A 43 -6.58 -0.36 -15.42
N THR A 44 -7.12 -0.75 -16.57
CA THR A 44 -7.45 0.11 -17.71
C THR A 44 -8.81 0.81 -17.57
N GLU A 45 -9.67 0.37 -16.65
CA GLU A 45 -11.02 0.91 -16.48
C GLU A 45 -11.03 2.09 -15.51
N VAL A 46 -11.62 3.22 -15.92
CA VAL A 46 -11.74 4.43 -15.07
C VAL A 46 -12.50 4.15 -13.77
N SER A 47 -13.54 3.30 -13.81
CA SER A 47 -14.33 2.87 -12.65
C SER A 47 -13.51 2.18 -11.57
N THR A 48 -12.43 1.49 -11.93
CA THR A 48 -11.50 0.86 -10.97
C THR A 48 -10.84 1.88 -10.05
N TRP A 49 -10.62 3.09 -10.58
CA TRP A 49 -9.90 4.18 -9.92
C TRP A 49 -10.81 5.19 -9.24
N GLU A 50 -12.11 5.18 -9.56
CA GLU A 50 -13.07 6.12 -8.99
C GLU A 50 -13.14 5.96 -7.46
N GLY A 51 -12.89 7.07 -6.75
CA GLY A 51 -12.81 7.09 -5.29
C GLY A 51 -11.59 6.37 -4.69
N LEU A 52 -10.76 5.70 -5.51
CA LEU A 52 -9.55 5.03 -5.04
C LEU A 52 -8.41 6.00 -4.83
N LEU A 53 -8.26 7.05 -5.63
CA LEU A 53 -7.20 8.03 -5.40
C LEU A 53 -7.71 9.45 -5.65
N PRO A 54 -8.33 10.08 -4.64
CA PRO A 54 -8.75 11.47 -4.73
C PRO A 54 -7.56 12.38 -5.11
N PRO A 55 -7.76 13.46 -5.89
CA PRO A 55 -6.67 14.35 -6.31
C PRO A 55 -5.81 14.89 -5.16
N ALA A 56 -6.44 15.21 -4.02
CA ALA A 56 -5.75 15.68 -2.83
C ALA A 56 -4.83 14.61 -2.19
N ASP A 57 -5.20 13.33 -2.29
CA ASP A 57 -4.36 12.23 -1.81
C ASP A 57 -3.20 11.98 -2.77
N LEU A 58 -3.43 12.06 -4.08
CA LEU A 58 -2.36 12.00 -5.08
C LEU A 58 -1.31 13.08 -4.82
N GLU A 59 -1.73 14.34 -4.64
CA GLU A 59 -0.82 15.45 -4.32
C GLU A 59 -0.05 15.17 -3.03
N ARG A 60 -0.73 14.73 -1.96
CA ARG A 60 -0.08 14.39 -0.69
C ARG A 60 0.97 13.29 -0.86
N ILE A 61 0.68 12.26 -1.64
CA ILE A 61 1.62 11.16 -1.90
C ILE A 61 2.83 11.67 -2.69
N VAL A 62 2.62 12.48 -3.74
CA VAL A 62 3.73 13.10 -4.48
C VAL A 62 4.63 13.89 -3.52
N GLN A 63 4.04 14.70 -2.63
CA GLN A 63 4.80 15.49 -1.66
C GLN A 63 5.57 14.63 -0.64
N ILE A 64 4.99 13.50 -0.19
CA ILE A 64 5.71 12.54 0.68
C ILE A 64 6.99 12.05 -0.01
N TYR A 65 6.92 11.65 -1.28
CA TYR A 65 8.09 11.17 -2.02
C TYR A 65 9.08 12.28 -2.37
N VAL A 66 8.60 13.48 -2.72
CA VAL A 66 9.44 14.67 -2.98
C VAL A 66 10.25 15.04 -1.73
N GLU A 67 9.63 15.07 -0.55
CA GLU A 67 10.32 15.39 0.69
C GLU A 67 11.32 14.30 1.11
N ASP A 68 11.00 13.03 0.89
CA ASP A 68 11.92 11.92 1.19
C ASP A 68 13.16 11.92 0.26
N MET A 69 13.01 12.31 -1.00
CA MET A 69 14.12 12.47 -1.95
C MET A 69 14.97 13.72 -1.71
N LYS A 70 14.42 14.74 -1.04
CA LYS A 70 15.02 16.08 -0.87
C LYS A 70 16.46 16.07 -0.40
N ARG A 71 16.80 15.18 0.56
CA ARG A 71 18.18 15.04 1.05
C ARG A 71 19.13 14.58 -0.04
N GLY A 72 18.73 13.61 -0.86
CA GLY A 72 19.51 13.11 -1.99
C GLY A 72 19.77 14.19 -3.03
N MET A 73 18.84 15.11 -3.22
CA MET A 73 18.90 16.16 -4.23
C MET A 73 19.76 17.38 -3.87
N ARG A 74 20.34 17.43 -2.65
CA ARG A 74 21.13 18.60 -2.20
C ARG A 74 22.50 18.72 -2.86
N SER A 75 23.13 17.60 -3.23
CA SER A 75 24.46 17.60 -3.84
C SER A 75 24.74 16.30 -4.60
N PRO A 76 25.69 16.30 -5.56
CA PRO A 76 26.06 15.09 -6.30
C PRO A 76 26.47 13.92 -5.39
N GLY A 77 27.17 14.20 -4.28
CA GLY A 77 27.63 13.15 -3.35
C GLY A 77 26.50 12.52 -2.53
N LEU A 78 25.51 13.31 -2.10
CA LEU A 78 24.32 12.77 -1.43
C LEU A 78 23.44 11.99 -2.40
N PHE A 79 23.30 12.49 -3.63
CA PHE A 79 22.61 11.81 -4.70
C PHE A 79 23.25 10.46 -5.02
N ALA A 80 24.56 10.40 -5.23
CA ALA A 80 25.26 9.15 -5.54
C ALA A 80 24.97 8.04 -4.52
N ARG A 81 24.88 8.38 -3.23
CA ARG A 81 24.52 7.44 -2.14
C ARG A 81 23.04 7.07 -2.14
N GLY A 82 22.15 8.00 -2.49
CA GLY A 82 20.70 7.82 -2.46
C GLY A 82 20.06 7.41 -3.79
N ARG A 83 20.82 7.35 -4.90
CA ARG A 83 20.26 7.29 -6.26
C ARG A 83 19.33 6.11 -6.51
N LYS A 84 19.60 4.93 -5.95
CA LYS A 84 18.73 3.75 -6.10
C LYS A 84 17.35 3.96 -5.45
N LYS A 85 17.33 4.71 -4.35
CA LYS A 85 16.08 5.11 -3.69
C LYS A 85 15.35 6.16 -4.53
N VAL A 86 16.07 7.17 -5.02
CA VAL A 86 15.51 8.20 -5.91
C VAL A 86 14.88 7.58 -7.15
N ALA A 87 15.59 6.66 -7.84
CA ALA A 87 15.08 6.00 -9.04
C ALA A 87 13.74 5.28 -8.80
N TRP A 88 13.72 4.41 -7.79
CA TRP A 88 12.53 3.68 -7.39
C TRP A 88 11.38 4.62 -6.99
N GLN A 89 11.63 5.67 -6.20
CA GLN A 89 10.61 6.63 -5.79
C GLN A 89 10.07 7.46 -6.95
N ALA A 90 10.93 7.78 -7.92
CA ALA A 90 10.54 8.50 -9.12
C ALA A 90 9.60 7.67 -10.02
N ARG A 91 9.80 6.34 -10.09
CA ARG A 91 8.85 5.42 -10.75
C ARG A 91 7.49 5.38 -10.05
N VAL A 92 7.45 5.46 -8.72
CA VAL A 92 6.17 5.61 -7.99
C VAL A 92 5.47 6.93 -8.34
N ILE A 93 6.22 8.02 -8.49
CA ILE A 93 5.65 9.29 -8.97
C ILE A 93 5.13 9.17 -10.41
N ALA A 94 5.83 8.41 -11.27
CA ALA A 94 5.36 8.13 -12.61
C ALA A 94 4.02 7.39 -12.62
N VAL A 95 3.87 6.38 -11.74
CA VAL A 95 2.60 5.66 -11.51
C VAL A 95 1.49 6.63 -11.11
N LEU A 96 1.73 7.53 -10.16
CA LEU A 96 0.73 8.52 -9.73
C LEU A 96 0.31 9.43 -10.89
N GLY A 97 1.26 9.90 -11.70
CA GLY A 97 0.96 10.66 -12.91
C GLY A 97 0.08 9.88 -13.89
N ASN A 98 0.36 8.59 -14.11
CA ASN A 98 -0.44 7.75 -15.00
C ASN A 98 -1.87 7.56 -14.46
N ILE A 99 -2.05 7.32 -13.15
CA ILE A 99 -3.37 7.26 -12.51
C ILE A 99 -4.10 8.60 -12.66
N GLY A 100 -3.40 9.72 -12.48
CA GLY A 100 -3.97 11.05 -12.63
C GLY A 100 -4.49 11.32 -14.05
N VAL A 101 -3.80 10.83 -15.08
CA VAL A 101 -4.28 10.90 -16.47
C VAL A 101 -5.61 10.17 -16.66
N MET A 102 -5.78 9.02 -16.02
CA MET A 102 -7.01 8.21 -16.12
C MET A 102 -8.20 8.81 -15.36
N THR A 103 -7.92 9.56 -14.28
CA THR A 103 -8.94 9.97 -13.30
C THR A 103 -9.30 11.45 -13.36
N MET A 104 -8.42 12.28 -13.93
CA MET A 104 -8.60 13.73 -14.02
C MET A 104 -9.05 14.14 -15.42
N LYS A 105 -9.41 15.43 -15.58
CA LYS A 105 -9.87 16.00 -16.85
C LYS A 105 -9.16 17.33 -17.14
N GLY A 106 -9.10 17.70 -18.42
CA GLY A 106 -8.56 18.99 -18.88
C GLY A 106 -7.11 19.21 -18.45
N GLU A 107 -6.79 20.44 -18.02
CA GLU A 107 -5.43 20.83 -17.61
C GLU A 107 -4.87 19.95 -16.47
N ASN A 108 -5.71 19.42 -15.58
CA ASN A 108 -5.24 18.54 -14.51
C ASN A 108 -4.75 17.19 -15.05
N ALA A 109 -5.40 16.63 -16.07
CA ALA A 109 -4.90 15.43 -16.75
C ALA A 109 -3.58 15.71 -17.48
N GLN A 110 -3.44 16.89 -18.09
CA GLN A 110 -2.19 17.32 -18.73
C GLN A 110 -1.05 17.50 -17.73
N LYS A 111 -1.33 18.04 -16.54
CA LYS A 111 -0.35 18.13 -15.43
C LYS A 111 0.01 16.75 -14.88
N ALA A 112 -0.95 15.84 -14.79
CA ALA A 112 -0.69 14.46 -14.38
C ALA A 112 0.19 13.72 -15.42
N ALA A 113 -0.04 13.93 -16.72
CA ALA A 113 0.83 13.41 -17.78
C ALA A 113 2.25 13.98 -17.68
N ALA A 114 2.38 15.28 -17.39
CA ALA A 114 3.68 15.91 -17.15
C ALA A 114 4.38 15.34 -15.90
N LEU A 115 3.63 15.06 -14.84
CA LEU A 115 4.14 14.40 -13.63
C LEU A 115 4.67 13.01 -13.93
N ARG A 116 3.93 12.24 -14.75
CA ARG A 116 4.35 10.92 -15.23
C ARG A 116 5.69 11.00 -15.96
N ALA A 117 5.79 11.88 -16.95
CA ALA A 117 7.01 12.06 -17.74
C ALA A 117 8.20 12.50 -16.87
N ALA A 118 8.01 13.44 -15.96
CA ALA A 118 9.07 13.91 -15.07
C ALA A 118 9.52 12.82 -14.07
N GLY A 119 8.60 11.96 -13.61
CA GLY A 119 8.94 10.78 -12.80
C GLY A 119 9.81 9.78 -13.54
N ILE A 120 9.51 9.52 -14.82
CA ILE A 120 10.33 8.66 -15.69
C ILE A 120 11.72 9.28 -15.92
N GLU A 121 11.79 10.57 -16.32
CA GLU A 121 13.06 11.29 -16.54
C GLU A 121 13.93 11.30 -15.27
N LEU A 122 13.32 11.51 -14.09
CA LEU A 122 14.02 11.47 -12.81
C LEU A 122 14.58 10.07 -12.50
N SER A 123 13.82 9.02 -12.80
CA SER A 123 14.25 7.64 -12.59
C SER A 123 15.47 7.31 -13.44
N GLU A 124 15.36 7.54 -14.74
CA GLU A 124 16.40 7.24 -15.72
C GLU A 124 17.68 8.01 -15.41
N ALA A 125 17.56 9.31 -15.12
CA ALA A 125 18.70 10.12 -14.71
C ALA A 125 19.37 9.62 -13.41
N ALA A 126 18.61 9.05 -12.47
CA ALA A 126 19.14 8.46 -11.25
C ALA A 126 19.90 7.14 -11.51
N GLU A 127 19.42 6.33 -12.45
CA GLU A 127 20.07 5.10 -12.90
C GLU A 127 21.38 5.41 -13.63
N ASP A 128 21.36 6.40 -14.52
CA ASP A 128 22.50 6.93 -15.27
C ASP A 128 23.50 7.72 -14.42
N ARG A 129 23.21 7.91 -13.13
CA ARG A 129 24.03 8.68 -12.18
C ARG A 129 24.19 10.16 -12.61
N ASN A 130 23.26 10.68 -13.39
CA ASN A 130 23.25 12.04 -13.90
C ASN A 130 22.55 12.99 -12.93
N PHE A 131 23.31 13.53 -11.96
CA PHE A 131 22.76 14.43 -10.95
C PHE A 131 22.10 15.67 -11.54
N LYS A 132 22.65 16.25 -12.61
CA LYS A 132 22.11 17.49 -13.22
C LYS A 132 20.73 17.24 -13.83
N ALA A 133 20.58 16.15 -14.58
CA ALA A 133 19.29 15.77 -15.16
C ALA A 133 18.28 15.39 -14.06
N ALA A 134 18.71 14.57 -13.09
CA ALA A 134 17.86 14.18 -11.96
C ALA A 134 17.38 15.41 -11.17
N LYS A 135 18.26 16.37 -10.87
CA LYS A 135 17.89 17.59 -10.15
C LYS A 135 16.87 18.42 -10.92
N LYS A 136 17.03 18.54 -12.24
CA LYS A 136 16.08 19.26 -13.11
C LYS A 136 14.69 18.59 -13.09
N ALA A 137 14.63 17.27 -13.23
CA ALA A 137 13.38 16.52 -13.18
C ALA A 137 12.72 16.57 -11.79
N TYR A 138 13.51 16.47 -10.71
CA TYR A 138 13.05 16.66 -9.34
C TYR A 138 12.46 18.06 -9.09
N ASP A 139 13.11 19.11 -9.60
CA ASP A 139 12.62 20.48 -9.46
C ASP A 139 11.31 20.72 -10.21
N ALA A 140 11.06 19.98 -11.30
CA ALA A 140 9.80 20.06 -12.05
C ALA A 140 8.60 19.48 -11.27
N ILE A 141 8.83 18.53 -10.37
CA ILE A 141 7.77 17.85 -9.59
C ILE A 141 7.61 18.40 -8.17
N GLY A 142 8.57 19.19 -7.67
CA GLY A 142 8.66 19.58 -6.26
C GLY A 142 7.43 20.30 -5.70
N ASP A 143 6.76 21.12 -6.51
CA ASP A 143 5.55 21.85 -6.13
C ASP A 143 4.36 21.45 -7.02
N TYR A 144 4.25 20.16 -7.34
CA TYR A 144 3.06 19.63 -8.01
C TYR A 144 1.80 19.90 -7.16
N PRO A 145 0.66 20.31 -7.78
CA PRO A 145 0.45 20.54 -9.23
C PRO A 145 0.79 21.96 -9.69
N ALA A 146 1.16 22.88 -8.81
CA ALA A 146 1.25 24.31 -9.10
C ALA A 146 2.35 24.70 -10.10
N LYS A 147 3.53 24.06 -10.04
CA LYS A 147 4.68 24.43 -10.90
C LYS A 147 4.89 23.54 -12.12
N ILE A 148 4.19 22.42 -12.21
CA ILE A 148 4.36 21.52 -13.33
C ILE A 148 3.64 22.09 -14.55
N LYS A 149 4.33 22.11 -15.69
CA LYS A 149 3.76 22.61 -16.94
C LYS A 149 2.92 21.51 -17.57
N PRO A 150 1.67 21.79 -17.99
CA PRO A 150 0.86 20.82 -18.70
C PRO A 150 1.53 20.41 -20.03
N VAL A 151 1.30 19.18 -20.45
CA VAL A 151 1.71 18.65 -21.76
C VAL A 151 0.47 18.30 -22.59
N ASP A 152 0.60 18.31 -23.91
CA ASP A 152 -0.55 18.12 -24.81
C ASP A 152 -1.09 16.69 -24.80
N SER A 153 -0.21 15.68 -24.72
CA SER A 153 -0.62 14.27 -24.69
C SER A 153 -1.02 13.84 -23.28
N THR A 154 -2.26 13.37 -23.16
CA THR A 154 -2.80 12.70 -21.97
C THR A 154 -3.14 11.24 -22.27
N GLU A 155 -2.39 10.60 -23.17
CA GLU A 155 -2.54 9.17 -23.39
C GLU A 155 -2.08 8.40 -22.15
N VAL A 156 -2.85 7.36 -21.78
CA VAL A 156 -2.48 6.44 -20.70
C VAL A 156 -1.35 5.55 -21.20
N MET A 157 -0.29 5.42 -20.42
CA MET A 157 0.82 4.52 -20.76
C MET A 157 0.53 3.11 -20.26
N ASP A 158 1.08 2.11 -20.95
CA ASP A 158 1.12 0.73 -20.47
C ASP A 158 1.84 0.67 -19.12
N TRP A 159 1.36 -0.16 -18.19
CA TRP A 159 1.94 -0.23 -16.87
C TRP A 159 3.37 -0.75 -16.86
N ASN A 160 3.74 -1.64 -17.79
CA ASN A 160 5.11 -2.14 -17.93
C ASN A 160 6.08 -1.05 -18.43
N ASP A 161 5.61 -0.04 -19.16
CA ASP A 161 6.42 1.11 -19.56
C ASP A 161 6.59 2.13 -18.42
N VAL A 162 5.67 2.14 -17.46
CA VAL A 162 5.70 3.06 -16.31
C VAL A 162 6.54 2.50 -15.17
N ILE A 163 6.33 1.22 -14.80
CA ILE A 163 6.96 0.57 -13.65
C ILE A 163 7.11 -0.94 -13.90
N ASP A 164 8.27 -1.50 -13.60
CA ASP A 164 8.48 -2.96 -13.62
C ASP A 164 7.98 -3.62 -12.32
N SER A 165 7.72 -4.93 -12.38
CA SER A 165 7.18 -5.70 -11.24
C SER A 165 8.09 -5.67 -10.00
N GLU A 166 9.43 -5.67 -10.16
CA GLU A 166 10.37 -5.62 -9.03
C GLU A 166 10.25 -4.27 -8.29
N THR A 167 10.31 -3.17 -9.05
CA THR A 167 10.15 -1.79 -8.54
C THR A 167 8.78 -1.61 -7.92
N LEU A 168 7.73 -2.19 -8.49
CA LEU A 168 6.38 -2.17 -7.95
C LEU A 168 6.32 -2.90 -6.59
N MET A 169 6.79 -4.14 -6.52
CA MET A 169 6.75 -4.95 -5.28
C MET A 169 7.63 -4.38 -4.17
N LYS A 170 8.74 -3.72 -4.54
CA LYS A 170 9.54 -2.91 -3.62
C LYS A 170 8.74 -1.74 -3.05
N SER A 171 7.87 -1.13 -3.86
CA SER A 171 6.95 -0.07 -3.41
C SER A 171 5.96 -0.57 -2.37
N VAL A 172 5.32 -1.70 -2.66
CA VAL A 172 4.41 -2.40 -1.73
C VAL A 172 5.14 -2.70 -0.41
N SER A 173 6.33 -3.32 -0.49
CA SER A 173 7.12 -3.70 0.70
C SER A 173 7.52 -2.49 1.56
N SER A 174 7.85 -1.36 0.92
CA SER A 174 8.21 -0.13 1.63
C SER A 174 7.00 0.49 2.34
N ILE A 175 5.82 0.50 1.71
CA ILE A 175 4.61 1.02 2.35
C ILE A 175 4.19 0.12 3.51
N ASP A 176 4.27 -1.21 3.33
CA ASP A 176 3.95 -2.18 4.37
C ASP A 176 4.87 -2.03 5.60
N SER A 177 6.17 -1.86 5.34
CA SER A 177 7.15 -1.58 6.40
C SER A 177 6.83 -0.29 7.18
N ASN A 178 6.25 0.71 6.51
CA ASN A 178 5.82 1.95 7.17
C ASN A 178 4.54 1.75 7.98
N ALA A 179 3.57 0.97 7.49
CA ALA A 179 2.38 0.58 8.25
C ALA A 179 2.77 -0.18 9.53
N GLY A 180 3.70 -1.13 9.44
CA GLY A 180 4.22 -1.85 10.59
C GLY A 180 4.96 -0.96 11.61
N LYS A 181 5.55 0.16 11.19
CA LYS A 181 6.10 1.18 12.11
C LYS A 181 5.00 2.02 12.75
N ALA A 182 4.02 2.46 11.96
CA ALA A 182 2.86 3.22 12.45
C ALA A 182 2.14 2.48 13.58
N ASN A 183 1.99 1.16 13.42
CA ASN A 183 1.34 0.28 14.38
C ASN A 183 2.09 0.14 15.72
N LYS A 184 3.33 0.62 15.81
CA LYS A 184 4.15 0.62 17.03
C LYS A 184 4.27 2.01 17.66
N MET A 185 3.65 3.03 17.06
CA MET A 185 3.69 4.40 17.58
C MET A 185 2.80 4.57 18.82
N SER A 186 3.04 5.66 19.56
CA SER A 186 2.08 6.14 20.56
C SER A 186 0.84 6.73 19.86
N ASP A 187 -0.33 6.68 20.50
CA ASP A 187 -1.57 7.27 19.96
C ASP A 187 -1.40 8.73 19.54
N ARG A 188 -0.63 9.51 20.31
CA ARG A 188 -0.39 10.93 20.02
C ARG A 188 0.38 11.11 18.73
N ASP A 189 1.46 10.34 18.55
CA ASP A 189 2.33 10.49 17.38
C ASP A 189 1.66 9.87 16.15
N PHE A 190 0.97 8.75 16.34
CA PHE A 190 0.10 8.15 15.35
C PHE A 190 -0.92 9.14 14.79
N LYS A 191 -1.67 9.86 15.65
CA LYS A 191 -2.68 10.85 15.19
C LYS A 191 -2.08 12.00 14.39
N LYS A 192 -0.82 12.37 14.62
CA LYS A 192 -0.15 13.42 13.83
C LYS A 192 0.19 12.96 12.41
N GLU A 193 0.49 11.67 12.26
CA GLU A 193 0.94 11.08 10.99
C GLU A 193 -0.15 10.25 10.29
N SER A 194 -1.32 10.09 10.90
CA SER A 194 -2.34 9.14 10.44
C SER A 194 -2.81 9.44 9.02
N MET A 195 -2.94 10.72 8.63
CA MET A 195 -3.30 11.09 7.27
C MET A 195 -2.22 10.74 6.23
N GLN A 196 -0.94 10.77 6.60
CA GLN A 196 0.14 10.31 5.73
C GLN A 196 0.06 8.79 5.54
N PHE A 197 -0.19 8.02 6.60
CA PHE A 197 -0.37 6.57 6.50
C PHE A 197 -1.64 6.19 5.73
N ALA A 198 -2.71 6.98 5.85
CA ALA A 198 -3.92 6.80 5.06
C ALA A 198 -3.61 6.92 3.56
N SER A 199 -2.92 7.99 3.15
CA SER A 199 -2.50 8.17 1.76
C SER A 199 -1.57 7.08 1.25
N LEU A 200 -0.57 6.65 2.04
CA LEU A 200 0.32 5.56 1.63
C LEU A 200 -0.44 4.23 1.50
N SER A 201 -1.40 3.95 2.36
CA SER A 201 -2.25 2.76 2.26
C SER A 201 -3.15 2.83 1.02
N GLN A 202 -3.64 4.03 0.69
CA GLN A 202 -4.39 4.24 -0.54
C GLN A 202 -3.53 3.98 -1.78
N LEU A 203 -2.26 4.43 -1.78
CA LEU A 203 -1.30 4.09 -2.83
C LEU A 203 -1.08 2.56 -2.91
N MET A 204 -0.97 1.85 -1.78
CA MET A 204 -0.85 0.39 -1.80
C MET A 204 -2.05 -0.27 -2.49
N ALA A 205 -3.27 0.24 -2.29
CA ALA A 205 -4.45 -0.24 -3.00
C ALA A 205 -4.36 0.01 -4.52
N CYS A 206 -3.82 1.16 -4.94
CA CYS A 206 -3.53 1.44 -6.35
C CYS A 206 -2.48 0.48 -6.93
N LEU A 207 -1.38 0.26 -6.20
CA LEU A 207 -0.33 -0.67 -6.63
C LEU A 207 -0.85 -2.11 -6.74
N ALA A 208 -1.85 -2.50 -5.94
CA ALA A 208 -2.49 -3.79 -6.05
C ALA A 208 -3.27 -3.97 -7.36
N VAL A 209 -3.98 -2.93 -7.81
CA VAL A 209 -4.63 -2.92 -9.13
C VAL A 209 -3.60 -3.09 -10.25
N ILE A 210 -2.48 -2.37 -10.17
CA ILE A 210 -1.41 -2.43 -11.19
C ILE A 210 -0.72 -3.80 -11.17
N SER A 211 -0.45 -4.35 -9.98
CA SER A 211 0.17 -5.67 -9.79
C SER A 211 -0.58 -6.76 -10.55
N ARG A 212 -1.91 -6.66 -10.60
CA ARG A 212 -2.80 -7.60 -11.29
C ARG A 212 -2.46 -7.77 -12.78
N GLU A 213 -1.88 -6.76 -13.41
CA GLU A 213 -1.52 -6.73 -14.84
C GLU A 213 -0.10 -7.28 -15.12
N HIS A 214 0.72 -7.48 -14.09
CA HIS A 214 2.12 -7.90 -14.26
C HIS A 214 2.34 -9.42 -14.19
N GLU A 215 1.32 -10.20 -13.82
CA GLU A 215 1.41 -11.64 -13.70
C GLU A 215 0.06 -12.28 -14.02
N GLU A 216 0.12 -13.47 -14.62
CA GLU A 216 -1.06 -14.25 -14.95
C GLU A 216 -1.38 -15.27 -13.86
N GLY A 217 -2.64 -15.70 -13.81
CA GLY A 217 -3.10 -16.70 -12.86
C GLY A 217 -4.15 -16.17 -11.89
N GLU A 218 -5.13 -17.02 -11.61
CA GLU A 218 -6.28 -16.65 -10.78
C GLU A 218 -5.87 -16.38 -9.33
N ASP A 219 -4.91 -17.14 -8.79
CA ASP A 219 -4.42 -16.95 -7.42
C ASP A 219 -3.68 -15.61 -7.25
N TRP A 220 -2.81 -15.22 -8.19
CA TRP A 220 -2.17 -13.90 -8.19
C TRP A 220 -3.21 -12.78 -8.20
N LYS A 221 -4.17 -12.87 -9.14
CA LYS A 221 -5.23 -11.87 -9.31
C LYS A 221 -6.07 -11.75 -8.03
N LYS A 222 -6.38 -12.88 -7.39
CA LYS A 222 -7.05 -12.93 -6.09
C LYS A 222 -6.24 -12.26 -4.98
N TRP A 223 -4.94 -12.54 -4.85
CA TRP A 223 -4.10 -11.88 -3.84
C TRP A 223 -3.94 -10.38 -4.09
N CYS A 224 -3.92 -9.94 -5.34
CA CYS A 224 -3.99 -8.52 -5.69
C CYS A 224 -5.31 -7.89 -5.23
N ASP A 225 -6.44 -8.56 -5.42
CA ASP A 225 -7.75 -8.07 -4.95
C ASP A 225 -7.81 -8.00 -3.42
N GLU A 226 -7.31 -9.01 -2.72
CA GLU A 226 -7.20 -9.02 -1.27
C GLU A 226 -6.29 -7.89 -0.76
N MET A 227 -5.16 -7.65 -1.42
CA MET A 227 -4.26 -6.53 -1.11
C MET A 227 -4.96 -5.20 -1.32
N ARG A 228 -5.70 -5.03 -2.42
CA ARG A 228 -6.47 -3.82 -2.72
C ARG A 228 -7.50 -3.54 -1.62
N GLU A 229 -8.36 -4.50 -1.31
CA GLU A 229 -9.43 -4.32 -0.33
C GLU A 229 -8.89 -4.13 1.08
N GLY A 230 -7.88 -4.92 1.50
CA GLY A 230 -7.21 -4.76 2.79
C GLY A 230 -6.57 -3.39 2.96
N SER A 231 -5.92 -2.88 1.90
CA SER A 231 -5.31 -1.55 1.88
C SER A 231 -6.34 -0.42 1.98
N ILE A 232 -7.52 -0.57 1.37
CA ILE A 232 -8.63 0.40 1.49
C ILE A 232 -9.17 0.43 2.93
N VAL A 233 -9.35 -0.74 3.56
CA VAL A 233 -9.79 -0.82 4.96
C VAL A 233 -8.77 -0.16 5.89
N MET A 234 -7.48 -0.45 5.66
CA MET A 234 -6.37 0.15 6.40
C MET A 234 -6.31 1.67 6.21
N ALA A 235 -6.46 2.17 4.98
CA ALA A 235 -6.50 3.61 4.69
C ALA A 235 -7.63 4.33 5.43
N LYS A 236 -8.83 3.72 5.48
CA LYS A 236 -9.99 4.25 6.22
C LYS A 236 -9.74 4.31 7.72
N ALA A 237 -9.07 3.32 8.30
CA ALA A 237 -8.71 3.32 9.73
C ALA A 237 -7.69 4.42 10.05
N TYR A 238 -6.64 4.56 9.23
CA TYR A 238 -5.66 5.64 9.35
C TYR A 238 -6.30 7.03 9.20
N ALA A 239 -7.21 7.23 8.24
CA ALA A 239 -7.91 8.50 8.06
C ALA A 239 -8.76 8.89 9.27
N LYS A 240 -9.26 7.92 10.03
CA LYS A 240 -10.00 8.15 11.28
C LYS A 240 -9.10 8.38 12.50
N GLY A 241 -7.79 8.17 12.37
CA GLY A 241 -6.87 8.18 13.51
C GLY A 241 -7.16 7.05 14.51
N ASP A 242 -7.65 5.91 14.01
CA ASP A 242 -7.95 4.71 14.81
C ASP A 242 -6.79 3.69 14.70
N LEU A 243 -5.92 3.67 15.71
CA LEU A 243 -4.71 2.85 15.72
C LEU A 243 -5.03 1.36 15.82
N GLU A 244 -6.04 0.98 16.61
CA GLU A 244 -6.38 -0.43 16.81
C GLU A 244 -7.06 -1.00 15.57
N ALA A 245 -7.98 -0.26 14.95
CA ALA A 245 -8.56 -0.68 13.66
C ALA A 245 -7.49 -0.75 12.56
N ALA A 246 -6.50 0.16 12.56
CA ALA A 246 -5.41 0.10 11.59
C ALA A 246 -4.50 -1.12 11.79
N LYS A 247 -4.20 -1.49 13.04
CA LYS A 247 -3.47 -2.73 13.38
C LYS A 247 -4.23 -3.97 12.93
N GLU A 248 -5.54 -4.03 13.17
CA GLU A 248 -6.37 -5.16 12.76
C GLU A 248 -6.41 -5.32 11.23
N ALA A 249 -6.61 -4.21 10.52
CA ALA A 249 -6.59 -4.18 9.06
C ALA A 249 -5.22 -4.62 8.50
N HIS A 250 -4.13 -4.10 9.06
CA HIS A 250 -2.76 -4.46 8.68
C HIS A 250 -2.46 -5.94 8.93
N ASN A 251 -2.83 -6.48 10.10
CA ASN A 251 -2.65 -7.90 10.43
C ASN A 251 -3.45 -8.82 9.50
N THR A 252 -4.64 -8.39 9.07
CA THR A 252 -5.46 -9.13 8.11
C THR A 252 -4.79 -9.14 6.74
N LEU A 253 -4.32 -7.97 6.28
CA LEU A 253 -3.59 -7.84 5.03
C LEU A 253 -2.30 -8.68 5.00
N GLN A 254 -1.55 -8.69 6.11
CA GLN A 254 -0.32 -9.47 6.26
C GLN A 254 -0.50 -10.97 6.03
N LYS A 255 -1.67 -11.53 6.35
CA LYS A 255 -1.97 -12.93 6.05
C LYS A 255 -1.97 -13.18 4.55
N SER A 256 -2.67 -12.32 3.79
CA SER A 256 -2.69 -12.40 2.31
C SER A 256 -1.29 -12.21 1.71
N CYS A 257 -0.50 -11.26 2.24
CA CYS A 257 0.89 -11.08 1.81
C CYS A 257 1.75 -12.34 2.04
N ASN A 258 1.61 -12.98 3.19
CA ASN A 258 2.34 -14.21 3.52
C ASN A 258 1.90 -15.39 2.65
N ASP A 259 0.61 -15.54 2.39
CA ASP A 259 0.07 -16.60 1.55
C ASP A 259 0.56 -16.45 0.10
N CYS A 260 0.53 -15.22 -0.44
CA CYS A 260 1.09 -14.92 -1.76
C CYS A 260 2.61 -15.21 -1.81
N HIS A 261 3.39 -14.75 -0.82
CA HIS A 261 4.83 -14.97 -0.79
C HIS A 261 5.22 -16.45 -0.65
N GLN A 262 4.40 -17.29 -0.02
CA GLN A 262 4.65 -18.73 0.05
C GLN A 262 4.59 -19.41 -1.32
N VAL A 263 3.88 -18.83 -2.29
CA VAL A 263 3.72 -19.37 -3.65
C VAL A 263 4.63 -18.68 -4.65
N TYR A 264 4.74 -17.34 -4.56
CA TYR A 264 5.44 -16.53 -5.57
C TYR A 264 6.82 -16.00 -5.12
N ARG A 265 7.27 -16.31 -3.89
CA ARG A 265 8.63 -16.00 -3.40
C ARG A 265 9.35 -17.21 -2.80
N SER A 266 8.89 -18.42 -3.08
CA SER A 266 9.49 -19.65 -2.56
C SER A 266 10.74 -20.06 -3.34
N GLU A 267 11.72 -19.17 -3.51
CA GLU A 267 13.10 -19.47 -3.98
C GLU A 267 14.11 -18.49 -3.36
#